data_AF-A0AAJ6NUR5-F1
#
_entry.id   AF-A0AAJ6NUR5-F1
#
_cell.length_a   1.000
_cell.length_b   1.000
_cell.length_c   1.000
_cell.angle_alpha   90.00
_cell.angle_beta   90.00
_cell.angle_gamma   90.00
#
_symmetry.space_group_name_H-M   'P 1'
#
loop_
_entity.id
_entity.type
_entity.pdbx_description
1 polymer ?
#
loop_
_entity_poly.entity_id
_entity_poly.type
_entity_poly.pdbx_seq_one_letter_code
_entity_poly.pdbx_strand_id
1 'polypeptide(L)'
;MNQNLDEKKAQFQFDNIPTRLGHVASNLARIKTFCNTAYKEAVQSVTDETLWLIEWTAAEIEPEYAEELVNIQVQLARWKLNFDNILV
;
A
#
# COMPACT_ATOMS: atom_id res chain seq x y z
N MET A 1 9.44 -15.54 7.92
CA MET A 1 8.81 -14.21 7.80
C MET A 1 9.61 -13.28 8.71
N ASN A 2 9.95 -12.06 8.27
CA ASN A 2 10.78 -11.14 9.06
C ASN A 2 9.96 -10.72 10.29
N GLN A 3 10.40 -10.99 11.52
CA GLN A 3 9.61 -10.76 12.75
C GLN A 3 8.96 -9.37 12.81
N ASN A 4 9.64 -8.34 12.26
CA ASN A 4 9.13 -6.98 12.16
C ASN A 4 7.86 -6.83 11.30
N LEU A 5 7.72 -7.62 10.23
CA LEU A 5 6.55 -7.56 9.35
C LEU A 5 5.35 -8.26 9.97
N ASP A 6 5.58 -9.36 10.71
CA ASP A 6 4.54 -10.08 11.43
C ASP A 6 3.93 -9.20 12.54
N GLU A 7 4.78 -8.47 13.28
CA GLU A 7 4.36 -7.50 14.29
C GLU A 7 3.54 -6.35 13.68
N LYS A 8 4.01 -5.78 12.56
CA LYS A 8 3.28 -4.74 11.83
C LYS A 8 1.92 -5.23 11.34
N LYS A 9 1.88 -6.45 10.80
CA LYS A 9 0.64 -7.07 10.34
C LYS A 9 -0.33 -7.25 11.49
N ALA A 10 0.11 -7.81 12.62
CA ALA A 10 -0.72 -7.99 13.80
C ALA A 10 -1.27 -6.67 14.34
N GLN A 11 -0.43 -5.62 14.40
CA GLN A 11 -0.84 -4.30 14.84
C GLN A 11 -1.87 -3.67 13.89
N PHE A 12 -1.67 -3.79 12.58
CA PHE A 12 -2.59 -3.26 11.58
C PHE A 12 -3.93 -4.03 11.55
N GLN A 13 -3.88 -5.35 11.71
CA GLN A 13 -5.09 -6.20 11.74
C GLN A 13 -5.92 -6.00 13.02
N PHE A 14 -5.36 -5.36 14.07
CA PHE A 14 -6.15 -4.97 15.23
C PHE A 14 -7.23 -3.93 14.88
N ASP A 15 -6.98 -3.08 13.88
CA ASP A 15 -7.95 -2.08 13.43
C ASP A 15 -9.13 -2.73 12.70
N ASN A 16 -10.30 -2.09 12.70
CA ASN A 16 -11.42 -2.54 11.89
C ASN A 16 -11.20 -2.23 10.39
N ILE A 17 -11.94 -2.92 9.51
CA ILE A 17 -11.81 -2.78 8.05
C ILE A 17 -11.90 -1.30 7.58
N PRO A 18 -12.90 -0.49 7.99
CA PRO A 18 -12.96 0.92 7.61
C PRO A 18 -11.70 1.72 7.97
N THR A 19 -11.14 1.52 9.17
CA THR A 19 -9.90 2.17 9.59
C THR A 19 -8.72 1.76 8.70
N ARG A 20 -8.59 0.46 8.41
CA ARG A 20 -7.55 -0.08 7.50
C ARG A 20 -7.64 0.51 6.09
N LEU A 21 -8.85 0.64 5.54
CA LEU A 21 -9.08 1.32 4.26
C LEU A 21 -8.68 2.80 4.32
N GLY A 22 -8.92 3.47 5.45
CA GLY A 22 -8.45 4.83 5.70
C GLY A 22 -6.92 4.95 5.65
N HIS A 23 -6.18 3.97 6.19
CA HIS A 23 -4.72 3.92 6.08
C HIS A 23 -4.25 3.75 4.64
N VAL A 24 -4.89 2.87 3.86
CA VAL A 24 -4.60 2.70 2.42
C VAL A 24 -4.83 4.03 1.69
N ALA A 25 -5.97 4.69 1.89
CA ALA A 25 -6.28 5.97 1.27
C ALA A 25 -5.27 7.07 1.63
N SER A 26 -4.87 7.15 2.90
CA SER A 26 -3.85 8.09 3.38
C SER A 26 -2.50 7.86 2.70
N ASN A 27 -2.08 6.60 2.56
CA ASN A 27 -0.83 6.29 1.87
C ASN A 27 -0.89 6.60 0.37
N LEU A 28 -2.02 6.34 -0.30
CA LEU A 28 -2.21 6.77 -1.70
C LEU A 28 -2.09 8.29 -1.86
N ALA A 29 -2.65 9.08 -0.93
CA ALA A 29 -2.51 10.53 -0.92
C ALA A 29 -1.05 10.98 -0.68
N ARG A 30 -0.32 10.28 0.21
CA ARG A 30 1.11 10.52 0.45
C ARG A 30 1.96 10.22 -0.78
N ILE A 31 1.70 9.10 -1.47
CA ILE A 31 2.39 8.76 -2.72
C ILE A 31 2.18 9.87 -3.76
N LYS A 32 0.94 10.29 -3.98
CA LYS A 32 0.63 11.43 -4.87
C LYS A 32 1.41 12.69 -4.50
N THR A 33 1.52 12.99 -3.21
CA THR A 33 2.24 14.16 -2.71
C THR A 33 3.75 14.02 -2.96
N PHE A 34 4.34 12.88 -2.62
CA PHE A 34 5.78 12.64 -2.75
C PHE A 34 6.26 12.51 -4.19
N CYS A 35 5.41 12.12 -5.13
CA CYS A 35 5.77 12.14 -6.55
C CYS A 35 6.00 13.56 -7.09
N ASN A 36 5.47 14.58 -6.44
CA ASN A 36 5.73 15.98 -6.80
C ASN A 36 6.95 16.55 -6.07
N THR A 37 7.67 15.74 -5.28
CA THR A 37 8.86 16.14 -4.55
C THR A 37 10.06 15.30 -4.99
N ALA A 38 11.29 15.77 -4.74
CA ALA A 38 12.53 15.06 -5.08
C ALA A 38 12.83 13.86 -4.14
N TYR A 39 11.82 13.28 -3.48
CA TYR A 39 11.97 12.23 -2.46
C TYR A 39 11.57 10.86 -3.00
N LYS A 40 12.38 10.32 -3.92
CA LYS A 40 12.15 9.01 -4.57
C LYS A 40 12.06 7.86 -3.56
N GLU A 41 12.88 7.86 -2.52
CA GLU A 41 12.90 6.83 -1.48
C GLU A 41 11.59 6.82 -0.68
N ALA A 42 10.98 7.99 -0.46
CA ALA A 42 9.71 8.10 0.23
C ALA A 42 8.56 7.54 -0.61
N VAL A 43 8.54 7.81 -1.92
CA VAL A 43 7.58 7.21 -2.85
C VAL A 43 7.69 5.69 -2.83
N GLN A 44 8.92 5.16 -2.90
CA GLN A 44 9.19 3.73 -2.85
C GLN A 44 8.72 3.09 -1.55
N SER A 45 9.15 3.65 -0.40
CA SER A 45 8.80 3.11 0.91
C SER A 45 7.30 3.11 1.19
N VAL A 46 6.59 4.18 0.83
CA VAL A 46 5.14 4.24 1.05
C VAL A 46 4.40 3.32 0.08
N THR A 47 4.88 3.17 -1.16
CA THR A 47 4.31 2.22 -2.11
C THR A 47 4.44 0.78 -1.61
N ASP A 48 5.61 0.39 -1.11
CA ASP A 48 5.84 -0.94 -0.54
C ASP A 48 4.91 -1.20 0.66
N GLU A 49 4.81 -0.24 1.58
CA GLU A 49 3.88 -0.33 2.71
C GLU A 49 2.44 -0.54 2.22
N THR A 50 1.99 0.28 1.26
CA THR A 50 0.62 0.23 0.74
C THR A 50 0.28 -1.13 0.12
N LEU A 51 1.23 -1.76 -0.57
CA LEU A 51 1.02 -3.08 -1.17
C LEU A 51 0.67 -4.14 -0.13
N TRP A 52 1.36 -4.16 1.03
CA TRP A 52 1.06 -5.12 2.09
C TRP A 52 -0.23 -4.78 2.84
N LEU A 53 -0.52 -3.49 3.07
CA LEU A 53 -1.78 -3.08 3.72
C LEU A 53 -3.00 -3.51 2.89
N ILE A 54 -2.91 -3.37 1.56
CA ILE A 54 -3.93 -3.87 0.64
C ILE A 54 -4.04 -5.40 0.74
N GLU A 55 -2.93 -6.13 0.67
CA GLU A 55 -2.93 -7.60 0.75
C GLU A 55 -3.62 -8.08 2.03
N TRP A 56 -3.29 -7.49 3.18
CA TRP A 56 -3.85 -7.88 4.47
C TRP A 56 -5.31 -7.50 4.62
N THR A 57 -5.74 -6.39 4.03
CA THR A 57 -7.16 -5.96 4.09
C THR A 57 -8.03 -6.78 3.14
N ALA A 58 -7.56 -7.01 1.90
CA ALA A 58 -8.29 -7.75 0.88
C ALA A 58 -8.55 -9.21 1.27
N ALA A 59 -7.66 -9.81 2.07
CA ALA A 59 -7.81 -11.17 2.58
C ALA A 59 -8.98 -11.36 3.58
N GLU A 60 -9.55 -10.27 4.11
CA GLU A 60 -10.55 -10.29 5.18
C GLU A 60 -11.90 -9.65 4.79
N ILE A 61 -12.09 -9.29 3.51
CA ILE A 61 -13.35 -8.71 3.01
C ILE A 61 -13.93 -9.57 1.89
N GLU A 62 -15.22 -9.40 1.61
CA GLU A 62 -15.88 -10.15 0.53
C GLU A 62 -15.18 -9.94 -0.82
N PRO A 63 -15.09 -10.99 -1.67
CA PRO A 63 -14.36 -10.94 -2.94
C PRO A 63 -14.77 -9.76 -3.84
N GLU A 64 -16.05 -9.41 -3.82
CA GLU A 64 -16.64 -8.30 -4.59
C GLU A 64 -16.00 -6.94 -4.23
N TYR A 65 -15.64 -6.74 -2.96
CA TYR A 65 -14.96 -5.52 -2.49
C TYR A 65 -13.43 -5.65 -2.57
N ALA A 66 -12.90 -6.88 -2.43
CA ALA A 66 -11.48 -7.15 -2.55
C ALA A 66 -10.93 -6.86 -3.96
N GLU A 67 -11.76 -7.06 -5.00
CA GLU A 67 -11.39 -6.80 -6.39
C GLU A 67 -10.84 -5.39 -6.61
N GLU A 68 -11.50 -4.37 -6.05
CA GLU A 68 -11.07 -2.97 -6.22
C GLU A 68 -9.71 -2.72 -5.57
N LEU A 69 -9.49 -3.25 -4.37
CA LEU A 69 -8.20 -3.16 -3.69
C LEU A 69 -7.09 -3.86 -4.49
N VAL A 70 -7.35 -5.06 -5.00
CA VAL A 70 -6.38 -5.81 -5.82
C VAL A 70 -6.06 -5.05 -7.11
N ASN A 71 -7.03 -4.40 -7.74
CA ASN A 71 -6.80 -3.56 -8.92
C ASN A 71 -5.86 -2.38 -8.62
N ILE A 72 -6.00 -1.75 -7.45
CA ILE A 72 -5.07 -0.71 -6.98
C ILE A 72 -3.68 -1.31 -6.73
N GLN A 73 -3.61 -2.47 -6.07
CA GLN A 73 -2.34 -3.17 -5.78
C GLN A 73 -1.56 -3.48 -7.05
N VAL A 74 -2.23 -4.00 -8.09
CA VAL A 74 -1.62 -4.31 -9.38
C VAL A 74 -1.07 -3.05 -10.05
N GLN A 75 -1.80 -1.93 -10.00
CA GLN A 75 -1.34 -0.66 -10.55
C GLN A 75 -0.10 -0.15 -9.82
N LEU A 76 -0.10 -0.16 -8.49
CA LEU A 76 1.05 0.22 -7.67
C LEU A 76 2.27 -0.67 -7.94
N ALA A 77 2.07 -1.99 -8.04
CA ALA A 77 3.15 -2.94 -8.32
C ALA A 77 3.77 -2.70 -9.70
N ARG A 78 2.94 -2.48 -10.73
CA ARG A 78 3.42 -2.13 -12.09
C ARG A 78 4.16 -0.81 -12.11
N TRP A 79 3.68 0.18 -11.37
CA TRP A 79 4.35 1.46 -11.28
C TRP A 79 5.70 1.34 -10.56
N LYS A 80 5.75 0.56 -9.48
CA LYS A 80 6.98 0.27 -8.73
C LYS A 80 8.07 -0.34 -9.62
N LEU A 81 7.71 -1.28 -10.51
CA LEU A 81 8.64 -1.85 -11.50
C LEU A 81 9.24 -0.81 -12.44
N ASN A 82 8.57 0.33 -12.62
CA ASN A 82 9.01 1.42 -13.49
C ASN A 82 9.55 2.63 -12.74
N PHE A 83 9.68 2.59 -11.40
CA PHE A 83 10.18 3.74 -10.63
C PHE A 83 11.58 4.19 -11.05
N ASP A 84 12.43 3.27 -11.49
CA ASP A 84 13.75 3.63 -12.00
C ASP A 84 13.72 4.27 -13.38
N ASN A 85 12.63 4.08 -14.13
CA ASN A 85 12.43 4.67 -15.46
C ASN A 85 11.64 5.99 -15.42
N ILE A 86 10.94 6.30 -14.32
CA ILE A 86 10.02 7.45 -14.20
C ILE A 86 10.60 8.57 -13.33
N LEU A 87 11.48 8.26 -12.37
CA LEU A 87 12.01 9.24 -11.40
C LEU A 87 13.42 9.73 -11.77
N VAL A 88 13.60 10.15 -13.03
CA VAL A 88 14.82 10.79 -13.56
C VAL A 88 14.73 12.30 -13.41
#